data_AF-A0A2V8TJR2-F1
#
_entry.id   AF-A0A2V8TJR2-F1
#
_cell.length_a   1.000
_cell.length_b   1.000
_cell.length_c   1.000
_cell.angle_alpha   90.00
_cell.angle_beta   90.00
_cell.angle_gamma   90.00
#
_symmetry.space_group_name_H-M   'P 1'
#
loop_
_entity.id
_entity.type
_entity.pdbx_description
1 polymer ?
#
loop_
_entity_poly.entity_id
_entity_poly.type
_entity_poly.pdbx_seq_one_letter_code
_entity_poly.pdbx_strand_id
1 'polypeptide(L)'
;MMKAILPSAAAFWLCASSPSCVAQDVVTALYLSTGDAAKAKQTAQDLSSAYDRNNRAETAWRNFHHSYQVAHPELPGLRFASDFRVAFAQKNLASAFPLEKEAATVELSAEDRQKAESLHREMLEAKRALEQAQKSWSDYWHQLVLDHVPPSPNGGIVTLPSGKSAYDSVCVG
;
A
#
# COMPACT_ATOMS: atom_id res chain seq x y z
N MET A 1 48.43 -13.26 -33.32
CA MET A 1 48.00 -12.27 -32.31
C MET A 1 46.50 -12.39 -32.13
N MET A 2 46.08 -12.91 -30.97
CA MET A 2 44.68 -13.00 -30.53
C MET A 2 44.25 -11.66 -29.93
N LYS A 3 43.01 -11.24 -30.17
CA LYS A 3 42.33 -10.19 -29.39
C LYS A 3 41.20 -10.84 -28.61
N ALA A 4 41.27 -10.69 -27.29
CA ALA A 4 40.35 -11.27 -26.33
C ALA A 4 39.08 -10.41 -26.14
N ILE A 5 38.06 -11.13 -25.69
CA ILE A 5 36.63 -10.82 -25.45
C ILE A 5 36.45 -10.11 -24.10
N LEU A 6 35.32 -9.39 -23.89
CA LEU A 6 34.44 -9.49 -22.69
C LEU A 6 33.28 -8.46 -22.72
N PRO A 7 32.02 -8.91 -22.67
CA PRO A 7 30.98 -8.22 -21.91
C PRO A 7 30.67 -9.01 -20.62
N SER A 8 30.73 -8.31 -19.48
CA SER A 8 30.46 -8.83 -18.15
C SER A 8 28.95 -8.78 -17.86
N ALA A 9 28.32 -9.94 -17.77
CA ALA A 9 27.01 -10.12 -17.16
C ALA A 9 27.20 -10.73 -15.77
N ALA A 10 26.86 -9.98 -14.73
CA ALA A 10 26.90 -10.49 -13.36
C ALA A 10 25.68 -11.38 -13.13
N ALA A 11 25.88 -12.70 -13.18
CA ALA A 11 24.91 -13.70 -12.74
C ALA A 11 25.18 -14.04 -11.27
N PHE A 12 24.27 -13.70 -10.36
CA PHE A 12 24.32 -14.20 -8.99
C PHE A 12 23.76 -15.62 -8.96
N TRP A 13 24.65 -16.59 -8.73
CA TRP A 13 24.34 -18.01 -8.53
C TRP A 13 24.27 -18.32 -7.04
N LEU A 14 23.16 -18.91 -6.59
CA LEU A 14 23.09 -19.63 -5.31
C LEU A 14 22.86 -21.10 -5.63
N CYS A 15 23.89 -21.92 -5.44
CA CYS A 15 23.82 -23.37 -5.54
C CYS A 15 23.04 -23.97 -4.37
N ALA A 16 21.94 -24.66 -4.64
CA ALA A 16 21.41 -25.70 -3.77
C ALA A 16 20.96 -26.88 -4.63
N SER A 17 21.62 -28.01 -4.45
CA SER A 17 21.44 -29.26 -5.16
C SER A 17 20.24 -30.06 -4.62
N SER A 18 19.29 -30.45 -5.49
CA SER A 18 18.55 -31.74 -5.52
C SER A 18 17.49 -31.74 -6.63
N PRO A 19 17.06 -32.92 -7.14
CA PRO A 19 16.36 -33.04 -8.41
C PRO A 19 14.84 -32.95 -8.20
N SER A 20 14.24 -31.85 -8.61
CA SER A 20 12.79 -31.70 -8.64
C SER A 20 12.40 -31.15 -9.99
N CYS A 21 11.54 -31.93 -10.66
CA CYS A 21 10.68 -31.58 -11.79
C CYS A 21 10.88 -30.14 -12.28
N VAL A 22 11.50 -29.99 -13.45
CA VAL A 22 11.59 -28.70 -14.13
C VAL A 22 10.17 -28.34 -14.61
N ALA A 23 9.34 -27.83 -13.70
CA ALA A 23 8.39 -26.82 -14.10
C ALA A 23 9.28 -25.69 -14.62
N GLN A 24 9.37 -25.56 -15.94
CA GLN A 24 9.93 -24.37 -16.54
C GLN A 24 9.13 -23.22 -15.96
N ASP A 25 9.72 -22.51 -15.00
CA ASP A 25 9.26 -21.22 -14.56
C ASP A 25 9.51 -20.32 -15.78
N VAL A 26 8.57 -20.36 -16.73
CA VAL A 26 8.57 -19.53 -17.91
C VAL A 26 8.27 -18.14 -17.38
N VAL A 27 9.33 -17.47 -16.90
CA VAL A 27 9.31 -16.03 -16.66
C VAL A 27 8.93 -15.43 -18.00
N THR A 28 7.66 -15.04 -18.11
CA THR A 28 7.13 -14.46 -19.33
C THR A 28 7.78 -13.09 -19.46
N ALA A 29 8.83 -13.02 -20.26
CA ALA A 29 9.53 -11.79 -20.55
C ALA A 29 8.66 -10.96 -21.51
N LEU A 30 7.93 -9.99 -20.95
CA LEU A 30 7.18 -9.02 -21.72
C LEU A 30 8.14 -8.01 -22.35
N TYR A 31 8.27 -8.03 -23.67
CA TYR A 31 9.04 -7.02 -24.41
C TYR A 31 8.21 -5.76 -24.58
N LEU A 32 8.43 -4.80 -23.68
CA LEU A 32 7.68 -3.55 -23.68
C LEU A 32 8.15 -2.62 -24.80
N SER A 33 7.19 -1.94 -25.44
CA SER A 33 7.51 -0.81 -26.31
C SER A 33 8.14 0.34 -25.47
N THR A 34 8.85 1.26 -26.12
CA THR A 34 9.40 2.44 -25.42
C THR A 34 8.30 3.26 -24.72
N GLY A 35 7.11 3.35 -25.32
CA GLY A 35 5.96 4.03 -24.74
C GLY A 35 5.43 3.33 -23.48
N ASP A 36 5.31 2.01 -23.53
CA ASP A 36 4.85 1.20 -22.38
C ASP A 36 5.89 1.23 -21.26
N ALA A 37 7.18 1.09 -21.58
CA ALA A 37 8.24 1.20 -20.58
C ALA A 37 8.25 2.58 -19.90
N ALA A 38 8.03 3.67 -20.65
CA ALA A 38 7.93 5.01 -20.10
C ALA A 38 6.70 5.18 -19.19
N LYS A 39 5.53 4.67 -19.61
CA LYS A 39 4.30 4.74 -18.82
C LYS A 39 4.37 3.88 -17.55
N ALA A 40 4.97 2.70 -17.63
CA ALA A 40 5.26 1.84 -16.49
C ALA A 40 6.15 2.56 -15.48
N LYS A 41 7.23 3.18 -15.95
CA LYS A 41 8.14 3.94 -15.10
C LYS A 41 7.41 5.10 -14.40
N GLN A 42 6.61 5.87 -15.13
CA GLN A 42 5.88 7.00 -14.58
C GLN A 42 4.88 6.55 -13.50
N THR A 43 4.05 5.56 -13.81
CA THR A 43 3.03 5.06 -12.87
C THR A 43 3.64 4.43 -11.62
N ALA A 44 4.78 3.75 -11.74
CA ALA A 44 5.53 3.23 -10.59
C ALA A 44 6.13 4.37 -9.74
N GLN A 45 6.64 5.43 -10.37
CA GLN A 45 7.15 6.61 -9.66
C GLN A 45 6.04 7.36 -8.91
N ASP A 46 4.87 7.51 -9.53
CA ASP A 46 3.70 8.14 -8.91
C ASP A 46 3.23 7.34 -7.68
N LEU A 47 3.17 6.01 -7.80
CA LEU A 47 2.85 5.12 -6.68
C LEU A 47 3.86 5.26 -5.54
N SER A 48 5.16 5.24 -5.84
CA SER A 48 6.22 5.42 -4.85
C SER A 48 6.10 6.78 -4.14
N SER A 49 5.89 7.86 -4.90
CA SER A 49 5.71 9.19 -4.32
C SER A 49 4.47 9.28 -3.42
N ALA A 50 3.35 8.66 -3.82
CA ALA A 50 2.13 8.61 -3.03
C ALA A 50 2.34 7.82 -1.72
N TYR A 51 3.09 6.71 -1.78
CA TYR A 51 3.44 5.91 -0.61
C TYR A 51 4.27 6.73 0.39
N ASP A 52 5.29 7.44 -0.08
CA ASP A 52 6.11 8.30 0.77
C ASP A 52 5.31 9.43 1.42
N ARG A 53 4.37 10.04 0.67
CA ARG A 53 3.48 11.08 1.21
C ARG A 53 2.56 10.51 2.30
N ASN A 54 1.94 9.36 2.05
CA ASN A 54 1.10 8.69 3.05
C ASN A 54 1.89 8.37 4.32
N ASN A 55 3.09 7.82 4.20
CA ASN A 55 3.93 7.48 5.35
C ASN A 55 4.31 8.71 6.18
N ARG A 56 4.62 9.84 5.52
CA ARG A 56 4.90 11.09 6.23
C ARG A 56 3.68 11.60 6.98
N ALA A 57 2.51 11.61 6.33
CA ALA A 57 1.27 12.08 6.95
C ALA A 57 0.82 11.19 8.12
N GLU A 58 0.88 9.86 7.96
CA GLU A 58 0.62 8.91 9.05
C GLU A 58 1.59 9.07 10.22
N THR A 59 2.87 9.29 9.92
CA THR A 59 3.89 9.51 10.95
C THR A 59 3.63 10.82 11.70
N ALA A 60 3.31 11.90 10.99
CA ALA A 60 2.96 13.18 11.60
C ALA A 60 1.72 13.07 12.51
N TRP A 61 0.67 12.38 12.05
CA TRP A 61 -0.52 12.10 12.83
C TRP A 61 -0.20 11.27 14.09
N ARG A 62 0.58 10.20 13.94
CA ARG A 62 0.99 9.33 15.05
C ARG A 62 1.84 10.08 16.08
N ASN A 63 2.75 10.94 15.61
CA ASN A 63 3.60 11.76 16.49
C ASN A 63 2.76 12.76 17.29
N PHE A 64 1.77 13.41 16.65
CA PHE A 64 0.82 14.27 17.36
C PHE A 64 0.08 13.48 18.44
N HIS A 65 -0.52 12.35 18.08
CA HIS A 65 -1.24 11.49 19.03
C HIS A 65 -0.35 11.04 20.20
N HIS A 66 0.90 10.65 19.92
CA HIS A 66 1.84 10.24 20.95
C HIS A 66 2.24 11.40 21.87
N SER A 67 2.54 12.58 21.30
CA SER A 67 2.88 13.77 22.10
C SER A 67 1.75 14.16 23.05
N TYR A 68 0.50 14.07 22.58
CA TYR A 68 -0.68 14.37 23.39
C TYR A 68 -0.86 13.34 24.52
N GLN A 69 -0.65 12.05 24.22
CA GLN A 69 -0.72 11.00 25.23
C GLN A 69 0.37 11.13 26.30
N VAL A 70 1.57 11.59 25.93
CA VAL A 70 2.66 11.86 26.89
C VAL A 70 2.37 13.08 27.76
N ALA A 71 1.72 14.11 27.20
CA ALA A 71 1.28 15.28 27.95
C ALA A 71 0.12 14.98 28.91
N HIS A 72 -0.64 13.92 28.63
CA HIS A 72 -1.81 13.47 29.40
C HIS A 72 -1.66 12.02 29.91
N PRO A 73 -0.68 11.73 30.79
CA PRO A 73 -0.45 10.39 31.32
C PRO A 73 -1.66 9.83 32.11
N GLU A 74 -2.53 10.70 32.60
CA GLU A 74 -3.80 10.37 33.26
C GLU A 74 -4.86 9.79 32.31
N LEU A 75 -4.65 9.87 30.99
CA LEU A 75 -5.55 9.37 29.96
C LEU A 75 -4.94 8.20 29.17
N PRO A 76 -4.76 7.01 29.79
CA PRO A 76 -4.21 5.86 29.09
C PRO A 76 -5.14 5.41 27.95
N GLY A 77 -4.59 5.23 26.75
CA GLY A 77 -5.38 4.83 25.59
C GLY A 77 -6.30 5.94 25.05
N LEU A 78 -5.86 7.19 25.22
CA LEU A 78 -6.49 8.40 24.67
C LEU A 78 -6.96 8.21 23.22
N ARG A 79 -8.18 8.67 22.95
CA ARG A 79 -8.79 8.74 21.63
C ARG A 79 -9.38 10.12 21.42
N PHE A 80 -9.34 10.61 20.19
CA PHE A 80 -9.97 11.88 19.83
C PHE A 80 -11.40 11.65 19.34
N ALA A 81 -12.31 12.54 19.71
CA ALA A 81 -13.60 12.66 19.04
C ALA A 81 -13.42 13.10 17.58
N SER A 82 -14.39 12.80 16.72
CA SER A 82 -14.32 13.11 15.29
C SER A 82 -14.24 14.60 14.97
N ASP A 83 -14.73 15.45 15.89
CA ASP A 83 -14.68 16.90 15.80
C ASP A 83 -13.45 17.52 16.49
N PHE A 84 -12.55 16.67 17.02
CA PHE A 84 -11.34 17.05 17.75
C PHE A 84 -11.57 18.06 18.88
N ARG A 85 -12.79 18.18 19.40
CA ARG A 85 -13.07 19.04 20.56
C ARG A 85 -12.62 18.40 21.86
N VAL A 86 -12.77 17.09 21.94
CA VAL A 86 -12.52 16.33 23.16
C VAL A 86 -11.63 15.13 22.84
N ALA A 87 -10.65 14.90 23.70
CA ALA A 87 -9.96 13.63 23.83
C ALA A 87 -10.52 12.87 25.02
N PHE A 88 -10.67 11.55 24.89
CA PHE A 88 -11.23 10.71 25.94
C PHE A 88 -10.42 9.43 26.13
N ALA A 89 -10.36 8.93 27.36
CA ALA A 89 -9.83 7.63 27.70
C ALA A 89 -10.88 6.85 28.50
N GLN A 90 -11.04 5.56 28.20
CA GLN A 90 -11.87 4.69 29.04
C GLN A 90 -11.10 4.41 30.32
N LYS A 91 -11.64 4.80 31.49
CA LYS A 91 -11.10 4.30 32.75
C LYS A 91 -11.41 2.80 32.81
N ASN A 92 -10.37 1.98 32.96
CA ASN A 92 -10.54 0.59 33.37
C ASN A 92 -11.03 0.59 34.83
N LEU A 93 -12.32 0.77 35.02
CA LEU A 93 -12.95 0.36 36.27
C LEU A 93 -13.10 -1.15 36.16
N ALA A 94 -12.25 -1.87 36.89
CA ALA A 94 -12.45 -3.27 37.24
C ALA A 94 -13.69 -3.42 38.16
N SER A 95 -14.80 -2.78 37.82
CA SER A 95 -16.05 -2.83 38.57
C SER A 95 -16.92 -3.93 37.98
N ALA A 96 -17.57 -4.67 38.88
CA ALA A 96 -18.44 -5.81 38.57
C ALA A 96 -19.76 -5.41 37.85
N PHE A 97 -19.88 -4.17 37.37
CA PHE A 97 -21.10 -3.63 36.77
C PHE A 97 -20.84 -3.11 35.35
N PRO A 98 -21.44 -3.74 34.31
CA PRO A 98 -21.15 -3.41 32.91
C PRO A 98 -21.57 -2.02 32.41
N LEU A 99 -22.31 -1.23 33.21
CA LEU A 99 -23.03 -0.05 32.71
C LEU A 99 -22.37 1.31 32.94
N GLU A 100 -21.34 1.42 33.79
CA GLU A 100 -20.68 2.70 34.05
C GLU A 100 -19.22 2.66 33.59
N LYS A 101 -19.02 2.78 32.26
CA LYS A 101 -17.72 3.12 31.72
C LYS A 101 -17.48 4.61 31.94
N GLU A 102 -16.89 4.95 33.07
CA GLU A 102 -16.45 6.32 33.33
C GLU A 102 -15.34 6.68 32.31
N ALA A 103 -15.61 7.65 31.43
CA ALA A 103 -14.63 8.15 30.49
C ALA A 103 -13.99 9.41 31.08
N ALA A 104 -12.67 9.42 31.18
CA ALA A 104 -11.93 10.64 31.47
C ALA A 104 -11.84 11.46 30.17
N THR A 105 -12.25 12.72 30.20
CA THR A 105 -12.31 13.61 29.03
C THR A 105 -11.47 14.85 29.26
N VAL A 106 -10.72 15.27 28.23
CA VAL A 106 -9.97 16.53 28.21
C VAL A 106 -10.37 17.30 26.95
N GLU A 107 -10.69 18.59 27.12
CA GLU A 107 -10.95 19.49 25.99
C GLU A 107 -9.63 19.89 25.33
N LEU A 108 -9.61 19.84 24.00
CA LEU A 108 -8.47 20.33 23.23
C LEU A 108 -8.48 21.85 23.18
N SER A 109 -7.29 22.45 23.28
CA SER A 109 -7.12 23.87 22.98
C SER A 109 -7.52 24.17 21.53
N ALA A 110 -7.84 25.43 21.23
CA ALA A 110 -8.19 25.82 19.86
C ALA A 110 -7.05 25.53 18.86
N GLU A 111 -5.81 25.71 19.32
CA GLU A 111 -4.58 25.46 18.55
C GLU A 111 -4.38 23.97 18.31
N ASP A 112 -4.50 23.13 19.35
CA ASP A 112 -4.36 21.68 19.22
C ASP A 112 -5.46 21.09 18.37
N ARG A 113 -6.69 21.58 18.50
CA ARG A 113 -7.82 21.17 17.67
C ARG A 113 -7.53 21.47 16.20
N GLN A 114 -7.14 22.70 15.87
CA GLN A 114 -6.84 23.08 14.48
C GLN A 114 -5.69 22.24 13.91
N LYS A 115 -4.65 21.99 14.72
CA LYS A 115 -3.53 21.14 14.33
C LYS A 115 -3.97 19.69 14.10
N ALA A 116 -4.77 19.13 15.00
CA ALA A 116 -5.30 17.77 14.88
C ALA A 116 -6.17 17.62 13.63
N GLU A 117 -7.09 18.55 13.39
CA GLU A 117 -7.94 18.59 12.20
C GLU A 117 -7.13 18.65 10.92
N SER A 118 -6.09 19.50 10.88
CA SER A 118 -5.21 19.64 9.71
C SER A 118 -4.45 18.34 9.43
N LEU A 119 -3.79 17.78 10.45
CA LEU A 119 -2.99 16.55 10.31
C LEU A 119 -3.86 15.35 9.94
N HIS A 120 -5.03 15.22 10.56
CA HIS A 120 -5.94 14.11 10.27
C HIS A 120 -6.47 14.20 8.83
N ARG A 121 -6.82 15.40 8.37
CA ARG A 121 -7.25 15.64 6.99
C ARG A 121 -6.15 15.30 5.99
N GLU A 122 -4.94 15.80 6.23
CA GLU A 122 -3.78 15.52 5.38
C GLU A 122 -3.51 14.02 5.28
N MET A 123 -3.56 13.30 6.41
CA MET A 123 -3.43 11.84 6.43
C MET A 123 -4.51 11.15 5.59
N LEU A 124 -5.78 11.55 5.72
CA LEU A 124 -6.87 10.98 4.93
C LEU A 124 -6.72 11.27 3.43
N GLU A 125 -6.29 12.48 3.07
CA GLU A 125 -6.04 12.86 1.68
C GLU A 125 -4.86 12.08 1.09
N ALA A 126 -3.76 11.96 1.82
CA ALA A 126 -2.60 11.18 1.41
C ALA A 126 -2.94 9.69 1.24
N LYS A 127 -3.77 9.13 2.14
CA LYS A 127 -4.25 7.75 2.03
C LYS A 127 -5.09 7.53 0.78
N ARG A 128 -6.05 8.42 0.51
CA ARG A 128 -6.86 8.35 -0.72
C ARG A 128 -6.00 8.46 -1.98
N ALA A 129 -5.00 9.34 -1.98
CA ALA A 129 -4.08 9.48 -3.10
C ALA A 129 -3.25 8.19 -3.33
N LEU A 130 -2.80 7.54 -2.25
CA LEU A 130 -2.11 6.25 -2.33
C LEU A 130 -3.03 5.16 -2.89
N GLU A 131 -4.26 5.04 -2.40
CA GLU A 131 -5.25 4.08 -2.91
C GLU A 131 -5.52 4.29 -4.41
N GLN A 132 -5.63 5.55 -4.84
CA GLN A 132 -5.81 5.89 -6.25
C GLN A 132 -4.58 5.53 -7.10
N ALA A 133 -3.37 5.78 -6.60
CA ALA A 133 -2.14 5.43 -7.30
C ALA A 133 -1.96 3.91 -7.40
N GLN A 134 -2.29 3.16 -6.35
CA GLN A 134 -2.28 1.69 -6.35
C GLN A 134 -3.26 1.13 -7.38
N LYS A 135 -4.48 1.69 -7.44
CA LYS A 135 -5.46 1.31 -8.44
C LYS A 135 -4.95 1.59 -9.85
N SER A 136 -4.38 2.78 -10.08
CA SER A 136 -3.87 3.18 -11.39
C SER A 136 -2.71 2.30 -11.86
N TRP A 137 -1.82 1.93 -10.95
CA TRP A 137 -0.73 0.96 -11.21
C TRP A 137 -1.28 -0.42 -11.56
N SER A 138 -2.22 -0.93 -10.75
CA SER A 138 -2.88 -2.22 -10.99
C SER A 138 -3.57 -2.23 -12.35
N ASP A 139 -4.41 -1.24 -12.65
CA ASP A 139 -5.15 -1.15 -13.91
C ASP A 139 -4.20 -1.11 -15.11
N TYR A 140 -3.10 -0.35 -15.00
CA TYR A 140 -2.07 -0.32 -16.03
C TYR A 140 -1.39 -1.68 -16.22
N TRP A 141 -1.01 -2.35 -15.13
CA TRP A 141 -0.36 -3.66 -15.19
C TRP A 141 -1.27 -4.72 -15.83
N HIS A 142 -2.55 -4.75 -15.47
CA HIS A 142 -3.53 -5.66 -16.08
C HIS A 142 -3.67 -5.39 -17.57
N GLN A 143 -3.78 -4.13 -17.98
CA GLN A 143 -3.85 -3.79 -19.40
C GLN A 143 -2.59 -4.24 -20.15
N LEU A 144 -1.41 -4.03 -19.55
CA LEU A 144 -0.13 -4.42 -20.14
C LEU A 144 -0.03 -5.93 -20.35
N VAL A 145 -0.48 -6.73 -19.38
CA VAL A 145 -0.51 -8.19 -19.50
C VAL A 145 -1.44 -8.62 -20.63
N LEU A 146 -2.63 -8.04 -20.72
CA LEU A 146 -3.60 -8.37 -21.77
C LEU A 146 -3.13 -8.01 -23.18
N ASP A 147 -2.42 -6.90 -23.33
CA ASP A 147 -1.94 -6.44 -24.63
C ASP A 147 -0.75 -7.29 -25.15
N HIS A 148 -0.06 -8.03 -24.27
CA HIS A 148 1.18 -8.74 -24.61
C HIS A 148 1.14 -10.26 -24.39
N VAL A 149 0.18 -10.80 -23.62
CA VAL A 149 0.02 -12.25 -23.42
C VAL A 149 -1.07 -12.77 -24.37
N PRO A 150 -0.75 -13.66 -25.32
CA PRO A 150 -1.75 -14.20 -26.24
C PRO A 150 -2.80 -15.02 -25.47
N PRO A 151 -4.08 -14.95 -25.86
CA PRO A 151 -5.13 -15.74 -25.22
C PRO A 151 -4.83 -17.24 -25.41
N SER A 152 -4.79 -17.98 -24.31
CA SER A 152 -4.61 -19.44 -24.35
C SER A 152 -5.87 -20.11 -24.91
N PRO A 153 -5.76 -21.13 -25.78
CA PRO A 153 -6.91 -21.85 -26.33
C PRO A 153 -7.73 -22.61 -25.26
N ASN A 154 -7.24 -22.73 -24.03
CA ASN A 154 -7.89 -23.46 -22.92
C ASN A 154 -8.26 -22.57 -21.71
N GLY A 155 -8.33 -21.24 -21.87
CA GLY A 155 -8.58 -20.31 -20.76
C GLY A 155 -10.05 -19.92 -20.53
N GLY A 156 -10.45 -19.65 -19.28
CA GLY A 156 -11.76 -19.12 -18.87
C GLY A 156 -11.82 -17.59 -18.88
N ILE A 157 -12.97 -16.95 -19.12
CA ILE A 157 -13.03 -15.50 -19.38
C ILE A 157 -12.82 -14.66 -18.10
N VAL A 158 -11.72 -13.91 -18.00
CA VAL A 158 -11.58 -12.74 -17.10
C VAL A 158 -12.41 -11.59 -17.64
N THR A 159 -13.30 -11.03 -16.83
CA THR A 159 -13.97 -9.76 -17.15
C THR A 159 -13.41 -8.67 -16.24
N LEU A 160 -12.82 -7.64 -16.84
CA LEU A 160 -12.28 -6.49 -16.13
C LEU A 160 -13.43 -5.59 -15.60
N PRO A 161 -13.18 -4.80 -14.53
CA PRO A 161 -14.10 -3.75 -14.07
C PRO A 161 -14.42 -2.67 -15.12
N SER A 162 -13.59 -2.56 -16.16
CA SER A 162 -13.79 -1.70 -17.32
C SER A 162 -14.78 -2.28 -18.36
N GLY A 163 -15.32 -3.48 -18.12
CA GLY A 163 -16.20 -4.19 -19.04
C GLY A 163 -15.48 -4.91 -20.18
N LYS A 164 -14.14 -4.86 -20.23
CA LYS A 164 -13.34 -5.61 -21.21
C LYS A 164 -13.12 -7.04 -20.74
N SER A 165 -13.43 -8.02 -21.58
CA SER A 165 -13.20 -9.44 -21.31
C SER A 165 -11.97 -9.98 -22.04
N ALA A 166 -11.22 -10.87 -21.39
CA ALA A 166 -10.07 -11.59 -21.93
C ALA A 166 -10.04 -13.01 -21.37
N TYR A 167 -9.35 -13.95 -22.03
CA TYR A 167 -9.31 -15.36 -21.60
C TYR A 167 -8.14 -15.61 -20.63
N ASP A 168 -8.43 -16.12 -19.42
CA ASP A 168 -7.53 -16.52 -18.32
C ASP A 168 -7.17 -18.01 -18.38
N SER A 169 -5.89 -18.33 -18.34
CA SER A 169 -5.43 -19.72 -18.25
C SER A 169 -5.47 -20.23 -16.80
N VAL A 170 -6.50 -20.96 -16.41
CA VAL A 170 -6.44 -21.83 -15.22
C VAL A 170 -6.14 -23.26 -15.69
N CYS A 171 -4.90 -23.69 -15.50
CA CYS A 171 -4.51 -25.09 -15.73
C CYS A 171 -5.20 -25.99 -14.70
N VAL A 172 -6.15 -26.81 -15.15
CA VAL A 172 -6.64 -27.99 -14.42
C VAL A 172 -6.33 -29.21 -15.30
N GLY A 173 -5.50 -30.12 -14.79
CA GLY A 173 -5.18 -31.41 -15.42
C GLY A 173 -3.71 -31.75 -15.36
#